data_AF-A0A7S3CC60-F1
#
_entry.id   AF-A0A7S3CC60-F1
#
_cell.length_a   1.000
_cell.length_b   1.000
_cell.length_c   1.000
_cell.angle_alpha   90.00
_cell.angle_beta   90.00
_cell.angle_gamma   90.00
#
_symmetry.space_group_name_H-M   'P 1'
#
loop_
_entity.id
_entity.type
_entity.pdbx_description
1 polymer ?
#
loop_
_entity_poly.entity_id
_entity_poly.type
_entity_poly.pdbx_seq_one_letter_code
_entity_poly.pdbx_strand_id
1 'polypeptide(L)'
;MAEYWKSAVTNYWCEICRTFVRDTVASRTLHENGPKHKDLLERKLKAGRIETERKEREEQAAKSAMEKIDQLAMRQYQRDQAGMMRTAGKGASQGGGKPRGA
;
A
#
# COMPACT_ATOMS: atom_id res chain seq x y z
N MET A 1 34.23 19.45 -41.34
CA MET A 1 33.41 18.29 -40.92
C MET A 1 33.76 18.02 -39.47
N ALA A 2 32.81 18.18 -38.54
CA ALA A 2 33.07 17.93 -37.13
C ALA A 2 32.84 16.45 -36.85
N GLU A 3 33.91 15.74 -36.50
CA GLU A 3 33.83 14.35 -36.07
C GLU A 3 33.04 14.29 -34.76
N TYR A 4 31.92 13.56 -34.80
CA TYR A 4 31.10 13.28 -33.63
C TYR A 4 31.90 12.34 -32.72
N TRP A 5 32.50 12.90 -31.66
CA TRP A 5 33.08 12.12 -30.57
C TRP A 5 31.96 11.39 -29.83
N LYS A 6 31.55 10.25 -30.38
CA LYS A 6 30.72 9.27 -29.71
C LYS A 6 31.66 8.52 -28.78
N SER A 7 31.49 8.68 -27.47
CA SER A 7 32.24 7.92 -26.46
C SER A 7 32.28 6.45 -26.88
N ALA A 8 33.47 5.95 -27.26
CA ALA A 8 33.67 4.65 -27.91
C ALA A 8 33.30 3.43 -27.02
N VAL A 9 32.77 3.68 -25.83
CA VAL A 9 32.32 2.68 -24.88
C VAL A 9 30.88 3.01 -24.50
N THR A 10 29.93 2.45 -25.24
CA THR A 10 28.55 2.36 -24.78
C THR A 10 28.51 1.34 -23.65
N ASN A 11 28.01 1.76 -22.49
CA ASN A 11 27.79 0.86 -21.35
C ASN A 11 26.27 0.75 -21.15
N TYR A 12 25.77 -0.46 -20.95
CA TYR A 12 24.37 -0.68 -20.60
C TYR A 12 24.24 -0.91 -19.09
N TRP A 13 23.09 -0.53 -18.55
CA TRP A 13 22.76 -0.74 -17.15
C TRP A 13 22.08 -2.09 -16.97
N CYS A 14 22.62 -2.95 -16.09
CA CYS A 14 21.96 -4.18 -15.71
C CYS A 14 21.06 -3.95 -14.49
N GLU A 15 19.75 -4.14 -14.64
CA GLU A 15 18.77 -3.95 -13.55
C GLU A 15 18.89 -4.99 -12.42
N ILE A 16 19.37 -6.20 -12.74
CA ILE A 16 19.52 -7.28 -11.77
C ILE A 16 20.72 -7.01 -10.86
N CYS A 17 21.88 -6.72 -11.47
CA CYS A 17 23.12 -6.48 -10.75
C CYS A 17 23.27 -5.03 -10.27
N ARG A 18 22.50 -4.07 -10.82
CA ARG A 18 22.63 -2.63 -10.58
C ARG A 18 24.04 -2.11 -10.85
N THR A 19 24.60 -2.54 -11.98
CA THR A 19 25.96 -2.18 -12.41
C THR A 19 25.98 -1.87 -13.90
N PHE A 20 26.87 -0.97 -14.31
CA PHE A 20 27.16 -0.71 -15.72
C PHE A 20 28.06 -1.80 -16.29
N VAL A 21 27.70 -2.32 -17.47
CA VAL A 21 28.41 -3.36 -18.21
C VAL A 21 28.67 -2.85 -19.62
N ARG A 22 29.78 -3.26 -20.25
CA ARG A 22 30.06 -2.88 -21.64
C ARG A 22 28.99 -3.43 -22.59
N ASP A 23 28.45 -2.57 -23.44
CA ASP A 23 27.38 -2.90 -24.38
C ASP A 23 27.94 -3.56 -25.66
N THR A 24 28.61 -4.69 -25.46
CA THR A 24 28.99 -5.60 -26.55
C THR A 24 28.27 -6.92 -26.34
N VAL A 25 27.89 -7.60 -27.42
CA VAL A 25 27.13 -8.86 -27.34
C VAL A 25 27.86 -9.89 -26.46
N ALA A 26 29.18 -10.02 -26.62
CA ALA A 26 29.99 -10.93 -25.82
C ALA A 26 30.07 -10.54 -24.33
N SER A 27 30.24 -9.25 -24.01
CA SER A 27 30.29 -8.80 -22.62
C SER A 27 28.93 -8.95 -21.93
N ARG A 28 27.84 -8.72 -22.65
CA ARG A 28 26.48 -8.87 -22.15
C ARG A 28 26.17 -10.33 -21.83
N THR A 29 26.44 -11.24 -22.76
CA THR A 29 26.20 -12.67 -22.53
C THR A 29 27.10 -13.24 -21.44
N LEU A 30 28.37 -12.82 -21.35
CA LEU A 30 29.26 -13.21 -20.26
C LEU A 30 28.74 -12.72 -18.90
N HIS A 31 28.25 -11.49 -18.84
CA HIS A 31 27.69 -10.92 -17.62
C HIS A 31 26.41 -11.65 -17.18
N GLU A 32 25.45 -11.84 -18.09
CA GLU A 32 24.18 -12.53 -17.84
C GLU A 32 24.41 -14.00 -17.45
N ASN A 33 25.43 -14.65 -18.02
CA ASN A 33 25.78 -16.02 -17.66
C ASN A 33 26.63 -16.15 -16.38
N GLY A 34 27.10 -15.02 -15.83
CA GLY A 34 27.95 -15.00 -14.65
C GLY A 34 27.21 -15.46 -13.37
N PRO A 35 27.93 -16.05 -12.40
CA PRO A 35 27.32 -16.63 -11.20
C PRO A 35 26.61 -15.57 -10.34
N LYS A 36 27.18 -14.35 -10.25
CA LYS A 36 26.57 -13.24 -9.50
C LYS A 36 25.22 -12.83 -10.08
N HIS A 37 25.12 -12.75 -11.40
CA HIS A 37 23.89 -12.36 -12.08
C HIS A 37 22.80 -13.42 -11.87
N LYS A 38 23.15 -14.70 -12.02
CA LYS A 38 22.23 -15.83 -11.80
C LYS A 38 21.73 -15.92 -10.36
N ASP A 39 22.61 -15.83 -9.37
CA ASP A 39 22.22 -15.85 -7.94
C ASP A 39 21.28 -14.69 -7.59
N LEU A 40 21.58 -13.47 -8.03
CA LEU A 40 20.70 -12.31 -7.81
C LEU A 40 19.36 -12.46 -8.55
N LEU A 41 19.36 -13.03 -9.75
CA LEU A 41 18.14 -13.29 -10.52
C LEU A 41 17.25 -14.30 -9.80
N GLU A 42 17.80 -15.42 -9.33
CA GLU A 42 17.06 -16.42 -8.56
C GLU A 42 16.49 -15.83 -7.26
N ARG A 43 17.28 -15.01 -6.56
CA ARG A 43 16.82 -14.31 -5.35
C ARG A 43 15.70 -13.34 -5.67
N LYS A 44 15.78 -12.56 -6.76
CA LYS A 44 14.70 -11.65 -7.19
C LYS A 44 13.42 -12.42 -7.50
N LEU A 45 13.51 -13.57 -8.18
CA LEU A 45 12.37 -14.41 -8.49
C LEU A 45 11.71 -14.98 -7.22
N LYS A 46 12.51 -15.43 -6.24
CA LYS A 46 12.01 -15.91 -4.95
C LYS A 46 11.40 -14.78 -4.12
N ALA A 47 12.07 -13.62 -4.06
CA ALA A 47 11.59 -12.45 -3.34
C ALA A 47 10.24 -11.96 -3.89
N GLY A 48 10.04 -11.98 -5.21
CA GLY A 48 8.76 -11.64 -5.82
C GLY A 48 7.60 -12.49 -5.30
N ARG A 49 7.78 -13.81 -5.19
CA ARG A 49 6.74 -14.73 -4.67
C ARG A 49 6.42 -14.49 -3.20
N ILE A 50 7.44 -14.27 -2.38
CA ILE A 50 7.27 -13.99 -0.96
C ILE A 50 6.59 -12.64 -0.76
N GLU A 51 6.97 -11.63 -1.56
CA GLU A 51 6.35 -10.31 -1.52
C GLU A 51 4.88 -10.36 -1.92
N THR A 52 4.51 -11.14 -2.94
CA THR A 52 3.10 -11.32 -3.33
C THR A 52 2.29 -11.97 -2.22
N GLU A 53 2.78 -13.07 -1.62
CA GLU A 53 2.06 -13.74 -0.51
C GLU A 53 1.91 -12.80 0.70
N ARG A 54 2.97 -12.05 1.02
CA ARG A 54 2.94 -11.08 2.11
C ARG A 54 1.93 -9.97 1.85
N LYS A 55 1.92 -9.41 0.63
CA LYS A 55 0.96 -8.37 0.21
C LYS A 55 -0.47 -8.87 0.30
N GLU A 56 -0.75 -10.09 -0.18
CA GLU A 56 -2.08 -10.70 -0.08
C GLU A 56 -2.52 -10.87 1.38
N ARG A 57 -1.61 -11.32 2.26
CA ARG A 57 -1.90 -11.46 3.69
C ARG A 57 -2.14 -10.11 4.38
N GLU A 58 -1.32 -9.11 4.08
CA GLU A 58 -1.47 -7.74 4.59
C GLU A 58 -2.79 -7.12 4.11
N GLU A 59 -3.15 -7.32 2.84
CA GLU A 59 -4.42 -6.86 2.27
C GLU A 59 -5.62 -7.56 2.91
N GLN A 60 -5.55 -8.88 3.12
CA GLN A 60 -6.61 -9.62 3.81
C GLN A 60 -6.79 -9.15 5.25
N ALA A 61 -5.67 -8.93 5.97
CA ALA A 61 -5.72 -8.40 7.33
C ALA A 61 -6.32 -6.98 7.37
N ALA A 62 -5.96 -6.13 6.41
CA ALA A 62 -6.51 -4.79 6.28
C ALA A 62 -8.02 -4.82 5.99
N LYS A 63 -8.48 -5.68 5.07
CA LYS A 63 -9.92 -5.88 4.78
C LYS A 63 -10.68 -6.31 6.04
N SER A 64 -10.20 -7.33 6.74
CA SER A 64 -10.84 -7.80 7.98
C SER A 64 -10.81 -6.75 9.10
N ALA A 65 -9.81 -5.87 9.15
CA ALA A 65 -9.78 -4.76 10.10
C ALA A 65 -10.83 -3.69 9.73
N MET A 66 -10.96 -3.35 8.46
CA MET A 66 -11.97 -2.40 7.98
C MET A 66 -13.39 -2.91 8.25
N GLU A 67 -13.67 -4.18 7.96
CA GLU A 67 -14.98 -4.78 8.25
C GLU A 67 -15.36 -4.69 9.74
N LYS A 68 -14.40 -4.90 10.65
CA LYS A 68 -14.61 -4.76 12.09
C LYS A 68 -14.90 -3.31 12.47
N ILE A 69 -14.15 -2.35 11.89
CA ILE A 69 -14.38 -0.92 12.11
C ILE A 69 -15.79 -0.54 11.64
N ASP A 70 -16.19 -0.98 10.45
CA ASP A 70 -17.52 -0.69 9.89
C ASP A 70 -18.64 -1.25 10.78
N GLN A 71 -18.49 -2.48 11.26
CA GLN A 71 -19.47 -3.09 12.18
C GLN A 71 -19.59 -2.28 13.49
N LEU A 72 -18.47 -1.86 14.08
CA LEU A 72 -18.47 -1.06 15.30
C LEU A 72 -19.06 0.33 15.06
N ALA A 73 -18.73 0.96 13.93
CA ALA A 73 -19.25 2.25 13.52
C ALA A 73 -20.77 2.19 13.31
N MET A 74 -21.29 1.17 12.62
CA MET A 74 -22.73 0.97 12.44
C MET A 74 -23.45 0.78 13.78
N ARG A 75 -22.89 -0.03 14.68
CA ARG A 75 -23.45 -0.23 16.03
C ARG A 75 -23.44 1.06 16.85
N GLN A 76 -22.39 1.85 16.76
CA GLN A 76 -22.33 3.15 17.44
C GLN A 76 -23.36 4.11 16.85
N TYR A 77 -23.44 4.19 15.53
CA TYR A 77 -24.40 5.03 14.82
C TYR A 77 -25.85 4.71 15.21
N GLN A 78 -26.23 3.44 15.31
CA GLN A 78 -27.56 3.04 15.77
C GLN A 78 -27.84 3.47 17.22
N ARG A 79 -26.84 3.35 18.11
CA ARG A 79 -26.96 3.82 19.50
C ARG A 79 -27.13 5.33 19.58
N ASP A 80 -26.39 6.07 18.75
CA ASP A 80 -26.44 7.52 18.69
C ASP A 80 -27.77 7.99 18.09
N GLN A 81 -28.28 7.36 17.04
CA GLN A 81 -29.63 7.61 16.52
C GLN A 81 -30.71 7.39 17.58
N ALA A 82 -30.66 6.26 18.30
CA ALA A 82 -31.61 5.98 19.38
C ALA A 82 -31.46 6.97 20.54
N GLY A 83 -30.23 7.41 20.84
CA GLY A 83 -29.95 8.50 21.79
C GLY A 83 -30.56 9.82 21.35
N MET A 84 -30.38 10.20 20.09
CA MET A 84 -30.92 11.41 19.49
C MET A 84 -32.45 11.42 19.54
N MET A 85 -33.09 10.28 19.27
CA MET A 85 -34.54 10.12 19.35
C MET A 85 -35.06 10.19 20.80
N ARG A 86 -34.29 9.67 21.78
CA ARG A 86 -34.59 9.81 23.21
C ARG A 86 -34.41 11.25 23.71
N THR A 87 -33.39 11.96 23.27
CA THR A 87 -33.14 13.36 23.66
C THR A 87 -34.13 14.32 23.00
N ALA A 88 -34.52 14.07 21.75
CA ALA A 88 -35.57 14.82 21.06
C ALA A 88 -36.94 14.67 21.75
N GLY A 89 -37.27 13.46 22.25
CA GLY A 89 -38.49 13.24 23.03
C GLY A 89 -38.49 13.89 24.42
N LYS A 90 -37.31 14.12 25.01
CA LYS A 90 -37.17 14.72 26.35
C LYS A 90 -37.18 16.25 26.32
N GLY A 91 -36.85 16.87 25.17
CA GLY A 91 -37.02 18.32 24.94
C GLY A 91 -38.47 18.78 24.87
N ALA A 92 -39.43 17.87 24.66
CA ALA A 92 -40.86 18.18 24.65
C ALA A 92 -41.52 18.18 26.05
N SER A 93 -40.84 17.69 27.10
CA SER A 93 -41.44 17.53 28.44
C SER A 93 -40.90 18.46 29.53
N GLN A 94 -40.02 19.42 29.21
CA GLN A 94 -39.60 20.49 30.14
C GLN A 94 -40.16 21.84 29.71
N GLY A 95 -41.48 21.97 29.80
CA GLY A 95 -42.22 23.21 29.60
C GLY A 95 -43.48 23.22 30.46
N GLY A 96 -43.32 23.08 31.78
CA GLY A 96 -44.45 22.93 32.71
C GLY A 96 -44.11 23.33 34.14
N GLY A 97 -43.46 24.49 34.33
CA GLY A 97 -43.28 25.11 35.64
C GLY A 97 -44.55 25.84 36.07
N LYS A 98 -45.26 25.26 37.05
CA LYS A 98 -46.51 25.73 37.66
C LYS A 98 -46.43 27.21 38.11
N PRO A 99 -47.46 28.06 37.90
CA PRO A 99 -47.48 29.39 38.50
C PRO A 99 -47.69 29.25 40.01
N ARG A 100 -46.78 29.79 40.83
CA ARG A 100 -47.05 30.06 42.25
C ARG A 100 -47.83 31.37 42.30
N GLY A 101 -49.11 31.27 42.63
CA GLY A 101 -49.95 32.41 42.99
C GLY A 101 -49.79 32.80 44.45
N ALA A 102 -50.34 33.98 44.73
CA ALA A 102 -50.38 34.77 45.98
C ALA A 102 -49.14 35.64 46.25
#